data_AF-A0A5A7MZB0-F1
#
_entry.id   AF-A0A5A7MZB0-F1
#
_cell.length_a   1.000
_cell.length_b   1.000
_cell.length_c   1.000
_cell.angle_alpha   90.00
_cell.angle_beta   90.00
_cell.angle_gamma   90.00
#
_symmetry.space_group_name_H-M   'P 1'
#
loop_
_entity.id
_entity.type
_entity.pdbx_description
1 polymer ?
#
loop_
_entity_poly.entity_id
_entity_poly.type
_entity_poly.pdbx_seq_one_letter_code
_entity_poly.pdbx_strand_id
1 'polypeptide(L)'
;MPWTMGAFVLLGLSLIGMPLTAGFISKWYLVQAALDLGTLGVVLVAAILISSLMAVVYIWRVVEVAYFQSPQAGASKHQEAPLMMLVPLWAVVLANVYFGLDPSIPVDLATNAANILLEHAK
;
A
#
# COMPACT_ATOMS: atom_id res chain seq x y z
N MET A 1 9.12 -12.04 -15.66
CA MET A 1 9.35 -10.68 -15.13
C MET A 1 9.48 -10.69 -13.59
N PRO A 2 10.47 -11.39 -13.00
CA PRO A 2 10.69 -11.40 -11.55
C PRO A 2 10.86 -10.02 -10.89
N TRP A 3 11.56 -9.07 -11.51
CA TRP A 3 11.80 -7.76 -10.89
C TRP A 3 10.55 -6.89 -10.85
N THR A 4 9.80 -6.91 -11.95
CA THR A 4 8.53 -6.16 -12.05
C THR A 4 7.50 -6.74 -11.09
N MET A 5 7.33 -8.07 -11.05
CA MET A 5 6.37 -8.69 -10.15
C MET A 5 6.82 -8.70 -8.70
N GLY A 6 8.13 -8.70 -8.42
CA GLY A 6 8.64 -8.50 -7.07
C GLY A 6 8.26 -7.13 -6.52
N ALA A 7 8.44 -6.07 -7.31
CA ALA A 7 8.00 -4.73 -6.95
C ALA A 7 6.47 -4.64 -6.77
N PHE A 8 5.69 -5.27 -7.65
CA PHE A 8 4.23 -5.34 -7.50
C PHE A 8 3.82 -5.98 -6.18
N VAL A 9 4.44 -7.11 -5.80
CA VAL A 9 4.16 -7.79 -4.54
C VAL A 9 4.49 -6.90 -3.35
N LEU A 10 5.66 -6.25 -3.34
CA LEU A 10 6.06 -5.36 -2.25
C LEU A 10 5.09 -4.18 -2.07
N LEU A 11 4.70 -3.53 -3.16
CA LEU A 11 3.70 -2.45 -3.12
C LEU A 11 2.30 -2.98 -2.77
N GLY A 12 1.94 -4.17 -3.23
CA GLY A 12 0.70 -4.85 -2.86
C GLY A 12 0.62 -5.15 -1.37
N LEU A 13 1.72 -5.60 -0.76
CA LEU A 13 1.84 -5.77 0.69
C LEU A 13 1.69 -4.44 1.43
N SER A 14 2.22 -3.35 0.88
CA SER A 14 1.95 -2.02 1.43
C SER A 14 0.48 -1.65 1.37
N LEU A 15 -0.20 -1.96 0.27
CA LEU A 15 -1.63 -1.68 0.11
C LEU A 15 -2.49 -2.54 1.06
N ILE A 16 -2.08 -3.78 1.30
CA ILE A 16 -2.64 -4.64 2.34
C ILE A 16 -2.39 -4.04 3.73
N GLY A 17 -1.34 -3.26 3.92
CA GLY A 17 -0.98 -2.68 5.22
C GLY A 17 -0.12 -3.64 6.04
N MET A 18 0.84 -4.32 5.40
CA MET A 18 1.84 -5.09 6.12
C MET A 18 2.71 -4.17 6.99
N PRO A 19 3.08 -4.56 8.23
CA PRO A 19 4.07 -3.84 9.01
C PRO A 19 5.35 -3.54 8.20
N LEU A 20 6.02 -2.43 8.50
CA LEU A 20 7.21 -1.90 7.79
C LEU A 20 6.92 -1.22 6.44
N THR A 21 5.65 -1.02 6.08
CA THR A 21 5.27 -0.30 4.86
C THR A 21 4.55 1.00 5.19
N ALA A 22 4.68 2.00 4.32
CA ALA A 22 3.98 3.28 4.50
C ALA A 22 2.44 3.11 4.55
N GLY A 23 1.89 2.10 3.86
CA GLY A 23 0.45 1.83 3.89
C GLY A 23 -0.05 1.30 5.24
N PHE A 24 0.79 0.63 6.03
CA PHE A 24 0.45 0.29 7.42
C PHE A 24 0.35 1.55 8.28
N ILE A 25 1.33 2.46 8.19
CA ILE A 25 1.31 3.72 8.95
C ILE A 25 0.04 4.52 8.65
N SER A 26 -0.30 4.68 7.37
CA SER A 26 -1.52 5.40 6.98
C SER A 26 -2.78 4.79 7.60
N LYS A 27 -2.97 3.47 7.50
CA LYS A 27 -4.14 2.80 8.10
C LYS A 27 -4.13 2.87 9.61
N TRP A 28 -2.96 2.77 10.24
CA TRP A 28 -2.84 2.87 11.69
C TRP A 28 -3.34 4.22 12.21
N TYR A 29 -2.94 5.32 11.58
CA TYR A 29 -3.45 6.65 11.93
C TYR A 29 -4.96 6.78 11.74
N LEU A 30 -5.50 6.23 10.65
CA LEU A 30 -6.95 6.23 10.42
C LEU A 30 -7.71 5.42 11.48
N VAL A 31 -7.18 4.27 11.89
CA VAL A 31 -7.77 3.45 12.96
C VAL A 31 -7.73 4.18 14.29
N GLN A 32 -6.59 4.79 14.66
CA GLN A 32 -6.47 5.56 15.90
C GLN A 32 -7.46 6.74 15.92
N ALA A 33 -7.49 7.54 14.86
CA ALA A 33 -8.43 8.66 14.74
C ALA A 33 -9.90 8.21 14.75
N ALA A 34 -10.20 7.03 14.17
CA ALA A 34 -11.55 6.47 14.22
C ALA A 34 -11.94 6.04 15.63
N LEU A 35 -11.03 5.44 16.41
CA LEU A 35 -11.31 5.01 17.78
C LEU A 35 -11.69 6.19 18.69
N ASP A 36 -11.15 7.38 18.43
CA ASP A 36 -11.49 8.61 19.16
C ASP A 36 -12.94 9.11 18.93
N LEU A 37 -13.62 8.61 17.89
CA LEU A 37 -15.02 8.96 17.56
C LEU A 37 -16.08 8.14 18.31
N GLY A 38 -15.68 7.29 19.26
CA GLY A 38 -16.60 6.48 20.06
C GLY A 38 -17.34 5.41 19.25
N THR A 39 -18.66 5.28 19.44
CA THR A 39 -19.46 4.19 18.81
C THR A 39 -19.50 4.26 17.29
N LEU A 40 -19.50 5.46 16.70
CA LEU A 40 -19.42 5.64 15.24
C LEU A 40 -18.04 5.23 14.70
N GLY A 41 -16.99 5.39 15.53
CA GLY A 41 -15.63 4.99 15.25
C GLY A 41 -15.47 3.50 14.93
N VAL A 42 -16.22 2.64 15.62
CA VAL A 42 -16.16 1.19 15.44
C VAL A 42 -16.50 0.77 14.00
N VAL A 43 -17.49 1.44 13.38
CA VAL A 43 -17.89 1.16 11.99
C VAL A 43 -16.77 1.55 11.02
N LEU A 44 -16.09 2.67 11.27
CA LEU A 44 -14.96 3.12 10.44
C LEU A 44 -13.77 2.17 10.57
N VAL A 45 -13.42 1.75 11.79
CA VAL A 45 -12.37 0.74 12.02
C VAL A 45 -12.71 -0.55 11.29
N ALA A 46 -13.94 -1.04 11.41
CA ALA A 46 -14.39 -2.24 10.69
C ALA A 46 -14.25 -2.06 9.17
N ALA A 47 -14.67 -0.91 8.62
CA ALA A 47 -14.54 -0.61 7.20
C ALA A 47 -13.08 -0.61 6.73
N ILE A 48 -12.16 -0.02 7.50
CA ILE A 48 -10.72 0.00 7.20
C ILE A 48 -10.16 -1.43 7.18
N LEU A 49 -10.48 -2.24 8.19
CA LEU A 49 -10.00 -3.62 8.29
C LEU A 49 -10.57 -4.51 7.19
N ILE A 50 -11.87 -4.39 6.87
CA ILE A 50 -12.51 -5.14 5.79
C ILE A 50 -11.89 -4.76 4.45
N SER A 51 -11.70 -3.47 4.18
CA SER A 51 -11.00 -2.99 2.97
C SER A 51 -9.60 -3.60 2.86
N SER A 52 -8.88 -3.68 3.99
CA SER A 52 -7.58 -4.33 4.10
C SER A 52 -7.62 -5.83 3.76
N LEU A 53 -8.62 -6.55 4.25
CA LEU A 53 -8.81 -7.97 3.96
C LEU A 53 -9.17 -8.20 2.49
N MET A 54 -10.02 -7.34 1.92
CA MET A 54 -10.31 -7.39 0.48
C MET A 54 -9.03 -7.17 -0.35
N ALA A 55 -8.12 -6.32 0.13
CA ALA A 55 -6.81 -6.12 -0.50
C ALA A 55 -5.96 -7.38 -0.55
N VAL A 56 -6.01 -8.20 0.50
CA VAL A 56 -5.34 -9.51 0.48
C VAL A 56 -5.90 -10.35 -0.67
N VAL A 57 -7.22 -10.43 -0.81
CA VAL A 57 -7.87 -11.28 -1.82
C VAL A 57 -7.49 -10.87 -3.24
N TYR A 58 -7.61 -9.58 -3.59
CA TYR A 58 -7.33 -9.17 -4.97
C TYR A 58 -5.83 -9.16 -5.29
N ILE A 59 -4.94 -8.79 -4.35
CA ILE A 59 -3.49 -8.87 -4.57
C ILE A 59 -3.06 -10.33 -4.70
N TRP A 60 -3.54 -11.20 -3.82
CA TRP A 60 -3.23 -12.62 -3.85
C TRP A 60 -3.64 -13.27 -5.16
N ARG A 61 -4.81 -12.92 -5.70
CA ARG A 61 -5.26 -13.42 -7.01
C ARG A 61 -4.26 -13.08 -8.12
N VAL A 62 -3.63 -11.91 -8.09
CA VAL A 62 -2.59 -11.53 -9.06
C VAL A 62 -1.31 -12.34 -8.82
N VAL A 63 -0.91 -12.54 -7.56
CA VAL A 63 0.27 -13.36 -7.20
C VAL A 63 0.09 -14.81 -7.66
N GLU A 64 -1.08 -15.39 -7.45
CA GLU A 64 -1.41 -16.74 -7.90
C GLU A 64 -1.22 -16.88 -9.42
N VAL A 65 -1.81 -15.98 -10.20
CA VAL A 65 -1.69 -15.98 -11.66
C VAL A 65 -0.24 -15.77 -12.10
N ALA A 66 0.50 -14.87 -11.44
CA ALA A 66 1.84 -14.49 -11.86
C ALA A 66 2.93 -15.54 -11.54
N TYR A 67 2.79 -16.26 -10.43
CA TYR A 67 3.83 -17.16 -9.92
C TYR A 67 3.45 -18.65 -9.96
N PHE A 68 2.17 -19.00 -9.89
CA PHE A 68 1.72 -20.39 -9.76
C PHE A 68 1.05 -20.95 -11.01
N GLN A 69 0.64 -20.11 -11.97
CA GLN A 69 0.06 -20.58 -13.23
C GLN A 69 1.15 -20.83 -14.28
N SER A 70 1.08 -21.99 -14.93
CA SER A 70 1.95 -22.31 -16.05
C SER A 70 1.65 -21.41 -17.25
N PRO A 71 2.70 -20.93 -17.95
CA PRO A 71 2.50 -20.20 -19.21
C PRO A 71 1.70 -21.04 -20.21
N GLN A 72 0.80 -20.41 -20.96
CA GLN A 72 0.07 -21.08 -22.04
C GLN A 72 1.05 -21.60 -23.10
N ALA A 73 0.74 -22.75 -23.70
CA ALA A 73 1.55 -23.34 -24.76
C ALA A 73 1.68 -22.36 -25.94
N GLY A 74 2.91 -21.99 -26.30
CA GLY A 74 3.20 -21.00 -27.35
C GLY A 74 3.40 -19.57 -26.85
N ALA A 75 3.29 -19.31 -25.55
CA ALA A 75 3.62 -18.00 -24.99
C ALA A 75 5.10 -17.67 -25.16
N SER A 76 5.40 -16.50 -25.71
CA SER A 76 6.75 -15.96 -25.82
C SER A 76 7.35 -15.73 -24.41
N LYS A 77 8.67 -15.89 -24.27
CA LYS A 77 9.37 -15.54 -23.02
C LYS A 77 9.12 -14.06 -22.74
N HIS A 78 8.38 -13.78 -21.67
CA HIS A 78 8.09 -12.41 -21.23
C HIS A 78 9.36 -11.80 -20.64
N GLN A 79 9.93 -10.83 -21.35
CA GLN A 79 11.10 -10.05 -20.91
C GLN A 79 10.71 -9.07 -19.81
N GLU A 80 11.66 -8.64 -18.99
CA GLU A 80 11.41 -7.59 -18.00
C GLU A 80 10.92 -6.28 -18.64
N ALA A 81 10.24 -5.47 -17.83
CA ALA A 81 9.93 -4.10 -18.22
C ALA A 81 11.24 -3.35 -18.57
N PRO A 82 11.22 -2.42 -19.54
CA PRO A 82 12.38 -1.60 -19.87
C PRO A 82 12.92 -0.88 -18.63
N LEU A 83 14.24 -0.70 -18.57
CA LEU A 83 14.92 -0.07 -17.42
C LEU A 83 14.33 1.31 -17.05
N MET A 84 13.88 2.06 -18.05
CA MET A 84 13.25 3.38 -17.86
C MET A 84 11.95 3.33 -17.05
N MET A 85 11.26 2.19 -17.00
CA MET A 85 10.10 1.96 -16.12
C MET A 85 10.50 1.28 -14.80
N LEU A 86 11.48 0.38 -14.86
CA LEU A 86 11.91 -0.42 -13.73
C LEU A 86 12.59 0.43 -12.64
N VAL A 87 13.39 1.43 -13.03
CA VAL A 87 14.08 2.33 -12.11
C VAL A 87 13.10 3.17 -11.27
N PRO A 88 12.13 3.92 -11.84
CA PRO A 88 11.13 4.63 -11.05
C PRO A 88 10.28 3.71 -10.17
N LEU A 89 9.93 2.52 -10.68
CA LEU A 89 9.14 1.55 -9.92
C LEU A 89 9.85 1.14 -8.63
N TRP A 90 11.13 0.77 -8.72
CA TRP A 90 11.90 0.39 -7.55
C TRP A 90 12.26 1.57 -6.65
N ALA A 91 12.40 2.77 -7.19
CA ALA A 91 12.52 3.98 -6.37
C ALA A 91 11.28 4.17 -5.47
N VAL A 92 10.08 3.95 -6.01
CA VAL A 92 8.83 4.00 -5.23
C VAL A 92 8.75 2.87 -4.20
N VAL A 93 9.16 1.65 -4.55
CA VAL A 93 9.25 0.53 -3.59
C VAL A 93 10.14 0.88 -2.41
N LEU A 94 11.34 1.39 -2.67
CA LEU A 94 12.30 1.75 -1.64
C LEU A 94 11.78 2.90 -0.78
N ALA A 95 11.18 3.93 -1.39
CA ALA A 95 10.55 5.03 -0.66
C ALA A 95 9.41 4.54 0.23
N ASN A 96 8.58 3.61 -0.25
CA ASN A 96 7.46 3.04 0.51
C ASN A 96 7.94 2.29 1.76
N VAL A 97 9.01 1.50 1.64
CA VAL A 97 9.63 0.81 2.79
C VAL A 97 10.30 1.81 3.72
N TYR A 98 11.05 2.78 3.19
CA TYR A 98 11.69 3.83 3.97
C TYR A 98 10.68 4.58 4.84
N PHE A 99 9.59 5.06 4.24
CA PHE A 99 8.52 5.76 4.97
C PHE A 99 7.69 4.84 5.88
N GLY A 100 7.75 3.53 5.67
CA GLY A 100 7.20 2.56 6.62
C GLY A 100 8.02 2.44 7.90
N LEU A 101 9.33 2.72 7.84
CA LEU A 101 10.26 2.70 8.98
C LEU A 101 10.35 4.07 9.65
N ASP A 102 10.50 5.13 8.87
CA ASP A 102 10.54 6.52 9.31
C ASP A 102 9.43 7.32 8.61
N PRO A 103 8.25 7.41 9.23
CA PRO A 103 7.11 8.12 8.65
C PRO A 103 7.11 9.62 8.95
N SER A 104 8.16 10.18 9.58
CA SER A 104 8.19 11.58 10.04
C SER A 104 7.76 12.58 8.96
N ILE A 105 8.43 12.57 7.81
CA ILE A 105 8.14 13.50 6.70
C ILE A 105 6.68 13.41 6.23
N PRO A 106 6.16 12.26 5.78
CA PRO A 106 4.78 12.19 5.30
C PRO A 106 3.74 12.49 6.38
N VAL A 107 3.99 12.09 7.63
CA VAL A 107 3.07 12.36 8.75
C VAL A 107 3.07 13.84 9.10
N ASP A 108 4.21 14.50 9.15
CA ASP A 108 4.32 15.93 9.47
C ASP A 108 3.64 16.77 8.40
N LEU A 109 3.86 16.44 7.11
CA LEU A 109 3.18 17.10 6.00
C LEU A 109 1.66 16.91 6.07
N ALA A 110 1.19 15.69 6.34
CA ALA A 110 -0.22 15.39 6.47
C ALA A 110 -0.86 16.11 7.66
N THR A 111 -0.17 16.16 8.80
CA THR A 111 -0.61 16.84 10.02
C THR A 111 -0.72 18.34 9.81
N ASN A 112 0.30 18.95 9.20
CA ASN A 112 0.30 20.37 8.88
C ASN A 112 -0.85 20.72 7.91
N ALA A 113 -1.06 19.91 6.87
CA ALA A 113 -2.17 20.11 5.94
C ALA A 113 -3.54 19.97 6.65
N ALA A 114 -3.69 18.99 7.54
CA ALA A 114 -4.91 18.79 8.31
C ALA A 114 -5.20 19.98 9.24
N ASN A 115 -4.18 20.53 9.92
CA ASN A 115 -4.33 21.71 10.78
C ASN A 115 -4.80 22.93 9.99
N ILE A 116 -4.20 23.20 8.82
CA ILE A 116 -4.61 24.30 7.94
C ILE A 116 -6.08 24.16 7.53
N LEU A 117 -6.52 22.94 7.19
CA LEU A 117 -7.91 22.68 6.81
C LEU A 117 -8.87 22.90 7.98
N LEU A 118 -8.51 22.45 9.19
CA LEU A 118 -9.35 22.59 10.37
C LEU A 118 -9.44 24.03 10.89
N GLU A 119 -8.41 24.85 10.68
CA GLU A 119 -8.45 26.29 11.00
C GLU A 119 -9.51 27.03 10.17
N HIS A 120 -9.70 26.65 8.90
CA HIS A 120 -10.70 27.26 8.01
C HIS A 120 -12.09 26.64 8.11
N ALA A 121 -12.23 25.52 8.83
CA ALA A 121 -13.51 24.84 9.04
C ALA A 121 -14.25 25.31 10.32
N LYS A 122 -13.64 26.20 11.11
CA LYS A 122 -14.25 26.87 12.26
C LYS A 122 -14.78 28.24 11.85
#